data_AF-A0A101F6A0-F1
#
_entry.id   AF-A0A101F6A0-F1
#
_cell.length_a   1.000
_cell.length_b   1.000
_cell.length_c   1.000
_cell.angle_alpha   90.00
_cell.angle_beta   90.00
_cell.angle_gamma   90.00
#
_symmetry.space_group_name_H-M   'P 1'
#
loop_
_entity.id
_entity.type
_entity.pdbx_description
1 polymer ?
#
loop_
_entity_poly.entity_id
_entity_poly.type
_entity_poly.pdbx_seq_one_letter_code
_entity_poly.pdbx_strand_id
1 'polypeptide(L)'
;MALSLLTPMFKVERDEELCIQCKVCMRQCVNGVHWYDEEEDRMRCDHKKCVGCHRCVVLCPTGALTVKKYPLEFRENAHWTLDYIRSIYLQAETGGILLTGMGNDRPYPVYWDHMVLNASQVTNPSIDPLREPMELKTYLGRKPKAVEIKNGKLAEKLPPQLELDVPIMFSAMSFGSISLNAVKSLAQAARETGTFFNTGEGGLHRDLYEYGANTIVQVASGRFGVDPDYLKAGAGIEIKIGQGAKPGIGGHLPGEKVGPEVSATRMIPLGSDAISPAPHHDIYSIEDLRQLIFSLKEATNYEKPVGVKIAAVHNVAAIASGIARAGADFVAIDGFRGGTGAAPLRTRDNVGIPIEFALAAVDERLRREGIRNEVSIVVGGSIRNSADVVKAIALGADAVYIGTAALIALGCHLCQKCNTGKCNWGIATQDPYLVKRLNPEIGARRAANLIRAWAHEIKELLGGMGINAIESLRGNRLMLRGIGLNEKELSILGIKAAGE
;
A
#
# COMPACT_ATOMS: atom_id res chain seq x y z
N MET A 1 -16.48 10.16 38.03
CA MET A 1 -15.88 10.14 36.67
C MET A 1 -14.38 10.02 36.83
N ALA A 2 -13.73 9.07 36.15
CA ALA A 2 -12.27 9.07 36.08
C ALA A 2 -11.80 10.37 35.43
N LEU A 3 -10.77 11.01 35.98
CA LEU A 3 -10.16 12.21 35.41
C LEU A 3 -9.50 11.81 34.07
N SER A 4 -10.08 12.21 32.93
CA SER A 4 -9.41 12.06 31.64
C SER A 4 -8.55 13.28 31.35
N LEU A 5 -7.27 13.03 31.06
CA LEU A 5 -6.29 14.06 30.73
C LEU A 5 -6.25 14.34 29.21
N LEU A 6 -7.14 13.69 28.44
CA LEU A 6 -7.20 13.81 27.00
C LEU A 6 -7.91 15.09 26.56
N THR A 7 -7.21 15.84 25.74
CA THR A 7 -7.73 17.02 25.04
C THR A 7 -8.22 16.64 23.63
N PRO A 8 -8.98 17.49 22.93
CA PRO A 8 -9.31 17.24 21.52
C PRO A 8 -8.07 17.34 20.60
N MET A 9 -8.02 16.56 19.52
CA MET A 9 -7.00 16.72 18.47
C MET A 9 -7.39 17.77 17.43
N PHE A 10 -8.68 17.88 17.17
CA PHE A 10 -9.22 18.76 16.13
C PHE A 10 -10.31 19.64 16.73
N LYS A 11 -10.36 20.90 16.30
CA LYS A 11 -11.45 21.82 16.54
C LYS A 11 -12.36 21.83 15.32
N VAL A 12 -13.67 21.76 15.57
CA VAL A 12 -14.68 21.92 14.53
C VAL A 12 -15.26 23.31 14.69
N GLU A 13 -15.17 24.11 13.65
CA GLU A 13 -15.73 25.46 13.63
C GLU A 13 -16.94 25.47 12.72
N ARG A 14 -18.03 26.03 13.24
CA ARG A 14 -19.29 26.21 12.52
C ARG A 14 -19.50 27.70 12.36
N ASP A 15 -19.68 28.12 11.11
CA ASP A 15 -20.17 29.44 10.79
C ASP A 15 -21.70 29.42 10.93
N GLU A 16 -22.22 30.17 11.91
CA GLU A 16 -23.66 30.21 12.20
C GLU A 16 -24.44 31.00 11.14
N GLU A 17 -23.80 31.93 10.42
CA GLU A 17 -24.46 32.69 9.34
C GLU A 17 -24.69 31.80 8.11
N LEU A 18 -23.78 30.86 7.86
CA LEU A 18 -23.91 29.89 6.76
C LEU A 18 -24.69 28.63 7.15
N CYS A 19 -24.84 28.34 8.44
CA CYS A 19 -25.41 27.08 8.90
C CYS A 19 -26.94 27.07 8.84
N ILE A 20 -27.50 26.47 7.81
CA ILE A 20 -28.95 26.25 7.65
C ILE A 20 -29.51 25.08 8.49
N GLN A 21 -28.75 24.55 9.44
CA GLN A 21 -29.19 23.52 10.40
C GLN A 21 -29.79 22.25 9.77
N CYS A 22 -29.40 21.91 8.53
CA CYS A 22 -29.95 20.79 7.76
C CYS A 22 -29.67 19.38 8.34
N LYS A 23 -28.99 19.30 9.49
CA LYS A 23 -28.58 18.09 10.24
C LYS A 23 -27.73 17.10 9.41
N VAL A 24 -27.21 17.48 8.23
CA VAL A 24 -26.36 16.63 7.38
C VAL A 24 -25.08 16.22 8.11
N CYS A 25 -24.41 17.15 8.77
CA CYS A 25 -23.18 16.88 9.51
C CYS A 25 -23.38 15.86 10.64
N MET A 26 -24.54 15.86 11.31
CA MET A 26 -24.94 14.85 12.29
C MET A 26 -25.14 13.50 11.63
N ARG A 27 -25.96 13.41 10.58
CA ARG A 27 -26.22 12.13 9.86
C ARG A 27 -24.95 11.51 9.25
N GLN A 28 -24.01 12.35 8.83
CA GLN A 28 -22.80 11.91 8.13
C GLN A 28 -21.62 11.55 9.04
N CYS A 29 -21.64 11.95 10.32
CA CYS A 29 -20.55 11.72 11.26
C CYS A 29 -20.79 10.50 12.16
N VAL A 30 -20.21 9.35 11.80
CA VAL A 30 -20.31 8.13 12.62
C VAL A 30 -19.65 8.26 14.00
N ASN A 31 -18.72 9.20 14.16
CA ASN A 31 -18.06 9.44 15.44
C ASN A 31 -18.95 10.23 16.42
N GLY A 32 -20.14 10.67 16.00
CA GLY A 32 -21.07 11.40 16.86
C GLY A 32 -20.55 12.77 17.30
N VAL A 33 -19.81 13.45 16.41
CA VAL A 33 -19.24 14.78 16.68
C VAL A 33 -20.33 15.84 16.74
N HIS A 34 -21.38 15.74 15.92
CA HIS A 34 -22.42 16.75 15.80
C HIS A 34 -23.75 16.24 16.35
N TRP A 35 -24.48 17.09 17.07
CA TRP A 35 -25.87 16.86 17.45
C TRP A 35 -26.67 18.15 17.27
N TYR A 36 -27.98 18.02 17.18
CA TYR A 36 -28.89 19.15 17.14
C TYR A 36 -29.45 19.38 18.54
N ASP A 37 -29.39 20.63 18.99
CA ASP A 37 -29.94 21.09 20.27
C ASP A 37 -31.32 21.68 19.99
N GLU A 38 -32.37 21.03 20.52
CA GLU A 38 -33.76 21.42 20.27
C GLU A 38 -34.18 22.65 21.09
N GLU A 39 -33.56 22.88 22.25
CA GLU A 39 -33.90 24.00 23.13
C GLU A 39 -33.35 25.31 22.56
N GLU A 40 -32.13 25.27 22.02
CA GLU A 40 -31.46 26.42 21.45
C GLU A 40 -31.63 26.53 19.93
N ASP A 41 -32.41 25.62 19.33
CA ASP A 41 -32.63 25.48 17.90
C ASP A 41 -31.32 25.65 17.10
N ARG A 42 -30.29 24.86 17.41
CA ARG A 42 -28.98 24.98 16.75
C ARG A 42 -28.16 23.70 16.69
N MET A 43 -27.22 23.66 15.75
CA MET A 43 -26.29 22.53 15.60
C MET A 43 -25.06 22.69 16.51
N ARG A 44 -24.85 21.75 17.43
CA ARG A 44 -23.70 21.71 18.33
C ARG A 44 -22.64 20.69 17.89
N CYS A 45 -21.47 20.75 18.53
CA CYS A 45 -20.41 19.78 18.29
C CYS A 45 -19.50 19.49 19.49
N ASP A 46 -18.94 18.28 19.52
CA ASP A 46 -18.00 17.79 20.53
C ASP A 46 -16.66 17.49 19.84
N HIS A 47 -15.73 18.42 20.02
CA HIS A 47 -14.40 18.37 19.43
C HIS A 47 -13.63 17.11 19.84
N LYS A 48 -13.87 16.54 21.02
CA LYS A 48 -13.13 15.37 21.55
C LYS A 48 -13.31 14.13 20.66
N LYS A 49 -14.44 14.03 19.97
CA LYS A 49 -14.78 12.91 19.08
C LYS A 49 -14.29 13.09 17.65
N CYS A 50 -13.80 14.27 17.29
CA CYS A 50 -13.38 14.54 15.93
C CYS A 50 -12.07 13.82 15.61
N VAL A 51 -12.05 13.12 14.47
CA VAL A 51 -10.89 12.37 13.96
C VAL A 51 -10.28 12.99 12.71
N GLY A 52 -10.69 14.21 12.34
CA GLY A 52 -10.14 14.89 11.15
C GLY A 52 -10.46 14.20 9.83
N CYS A 53 -11.60 13.51 9.71
CA CYS A 53 -11.95 12.81 8.45
C CYS A 53 -12.58 13.71 7.39
N HIS A 54 -12.87 14.98 7.70
CA HIS A 54 -13.47 16.00 6.82
C HIS A 54 -14.80 15.64 6.12
N ARG A 55 -15.45 14.50 6.42
CA ARG A 55 -16.72 14.12 5.79
C ARG A 55 -17.83 15.16 5.98
N CYS A 56 -17.96 15.71 7.19
CA CYS A 56 -18.96 16.73 7.50
C CYS A 56 -18.69 18.07 6.80
N VAL A 57 -17.42 18.39 6.55
CA VAL A 57 -16.99 19.57 5.78
C VAL A 57 -17.36 19.40 4.32
N VAL A 58 -16.95 18.29 3.71
CA VAL A 58 -17.17 18.03 2.28
C VAL A 58 -18.66 17.93 1.92
N LEU A 59 -19.49 17.42 2.83
CA LEU A 59 -20.94 17.29 2.60
C LEU A 59 -21.77 18.46 3.12
N CYS A 60 -21.16 19.51 3.65
CA CYS A 60 -21.91 20.68 4.07
C CYS A 60 -22.41 21.44 2.83
N PRO A 61 -23.72 21.57 2.60
CA PRO A 61 -24.24 22.20 1.38
C PRO A 61 -23.92 23.69 1.28
N THR A 62 -23.66 24.34 2.41
CA THR A 62 -23.39 25.78 2.50
C THR A 62 -21.94 26.11 2.84
N GLY A 63 -21.06 25.10 2.99
CA GLY A 63 -19.67 25.32 3.39
C GLY A 63 -19.48 25.82 4.83
N ALA A 64 -20.51 25.75 5.68
CA ALA A 64 -20.50 26.29 7.05
C ALA A 64 -19.57 25.60 8.05
N LEU A 65 -18.78 24.60 7.64
CA LEU A 65 -17.98 23.78 8.56
C LEU A 65 -16.51 23.78 8.17
N THR A 66 -15.65 24.04 9.15
CA THR A 66 -14.20 23.87 9.04
C THR A 66 -13.70 22.94 10.14
N VAL A 67 -12.72 22.09 9.82
CA VAL A 67 -12.01 21.26 10.81
C VAL A 67 -10.55 21.65 10.77
N LYS A 68 -10.01 22.07 11.92
CA LYS A 68 -8.60 22.47 12.07
C LYS A 68 -7.96 21.76 13.24
N LYS A 69 -6.62 21.79 13.31
CA LYS A 69 -5.89 21.29 14.49
C LYS A 69 -6.34 22.08 15.72
N TYR A 70 -6.60 21.37 16.81
CA TYR A 70 -7.00 22.03 18.05
C TYR A 70 -5.82 22.88 18.57
N PRO A 71 -6.03 24.15 18.98
CA PRO A 71 -4.96 25.08 19.37
C PRO A 71 -4.42 24.77 20.78
N LEU A 72 -4.21 23.50 21.11
CA LEU A 72 -3.77 23.13 22.44
C LEU A 72 -2.31 23.49 22.65
N GLU A 73 -2.09 24.40 23.59
CA GLU A 73 -0.77 24.82 24.05
C GLU A 73 -0.39 24.02 25.30
N PHE A 74 -0.02 22.73 25.13
CA PHE A 74 1.00 22.25 26.07
C PHE A 74 2.25 23.10 25.83
N ARG A 75 3.02 23.34 26.89
CA ARG A 75 4.32 23.99 26.74
C ARG A 75 5.09 23.30 25.62
N GLU A 76 5.44 24.03 24.57
CA GLU A 76 6.18 23.49 23.45
C GLU A 76 7.46 22.82 23.95
N ASN A 77 7.69 21.60 23.47
CA ASN A 77 8.82 20.80 23.89
C ASN A 77 9.28 19.92 22.72
N ALA A 78 10.56 20.01 22.39
CA ALA A 78 11.15 19.24 21.30
C ALA A 78 11.16 17.72 21.59
N HIS A 79 11.26 17.34 22.87
CA HIS A 79 11.25 15.95 23.30
C HIS A 79 9.82 15.45 23.57
N TRP A 80 9.05 16.19 24.39
CA TRP A 80 7.68 15.85 24.78
C TRP A 80 6.65 16.48 23.84
N THR A 81 6.57 15.94 22.63
CA THR A 81 5.54 16.35 21.67
C THR A 81 4.13 16.00 22.15
N LEU A 82 3.12 16.73 21.66
CA LEU A 82 1.70 16.49 21.95
C LEU A 82 1.32 15.02 21.72
N ASP A 83 1.80 14.40 20.63
CA ASP A 83 1.49 13.02 20.30
C ASP A 83 2.01 12.04 21.36
N TYR A 84 3.21 12.28 21.89
CA TYR A 84 3.79 11.44 22.94
C TYR A 84 3.05 11.59 24.26
N ILE A 85 2.77 12.82 24.69
CA ILE A 85 2.02 13.09 25.93
C ILE A 85 0.64 12.42 25.87
N ARG A 86 -0.10 12.61 24.77
CA ARG A 86 -1.42 12.00 24.57
C ARG A 86 -1.37 10.48 24.55
N SER A 87 -0.36 9.91 23.91
CA SER A 87 -0.19 8.46 23.88
C SER A 87 -0.01 7.90 25.29
N ILE A 88 0.82 8.56 26.11
CA ILE A 88 1.05 8.17 27.51
C ILE A 88 -0.25 8.27 28.32
N TYR A 89 -1.01 9.37 28.19
CA TYR A 89 -2.30 9.49 28.88
C TYR A 89 -3.28 8.40 28.48
N LEU A 90 -3.42 8.10 27.18
CA LEU A 90 -4.33 7.05 26.72
C LEU A 90 -3.90 5.66 27.22
N GLN A 91 -2.59 5.38 27.26
CA GLN A 91 -2.07 4.14 27.83
C GLN A 91 -2.24 4.08 29.36
N ALA A 92 -2.05 5.19 30.07
CA ALA A 92 -2.27 5.25 31.52
C ALA A 92 -3.75 5.07 31.89
N GLU A 93 -4.67 5.58 31.06
CA GLU A 93 -6.12 5.41 31.26
C GLU A 93 -6.59 3.98 31.00
N THR A 94 -5.96 3.25 30.07
CA THR A 94 -6.48 1.96 29.57
C THR A 94 -5.62 0.74 29.91
N GLY A 95 -4.34 0.93 30.23
CA GLY A 95 -3.34 -0.13 30.29
C GLY A 95 -3.02 -0.80 28.94
N GLY A 96 -3.65 -0.35 27.85
CA GLY A 96 -3.64 -1.04 26.55
C GLY A 96 -2.54 -0.59 25.59
N ILE A 97 -2.29 -1.42 24.58
CA ILE A 97 -1.45 -1.07 23.43
C ILE A 97 -2.26 -0.18 22.47
N LEU A 98 -1.67 0.95 22.06
CA LEU A 98 -2.32 1.83 21.10
C LEU A 98 -2.25 1.24 19.68
N LEU A 99 -3.42 1.08 19.07
CA LEU A 99 -3.54 0.69 17.66
C LEU A 99 -3.78 1.91 16.78
N THR A 100 -3.21 1.87 15.57
CA THR A 100 -3.38 2.88 14.54
C THR A 100 -3.47 2.23 13.16
N GLY A 101 -3.89 3.00 12.16
CA GLY A 101 -3.86 2.62 10.75
C GLY A 101 -2.89 3.46 9.92
N MET A 102 -2.87 3.19 8.61
CA MET A 102 -2.00 3.84 7.61
C MET A 102 -0.51 3.61 7.88
N GLY A 103 0.35 4.17 7.01
CA GLY A 103 1.81 4.04 7.14
C GLY A 103 2.40 4.96 8.19
N ASN A 104 3.70 4.79 8.44
CA ASN A 104 4.48 5.67 9.31
C ASN A 104 4.46 7.12 8.79
N ASP A 105 3.97 8.04 9.61
CA ASP A 105 3.79 9.47 9.34
C ASP A 105 4.82 10.36 10.06
N ARG A 106 5.85 9.76 10.68
CA ARG A 106 6.94 10.50 11.32
C ARG A 106 7.80 11.22 10.27
N PRO A 107 8.43 12.36 10.63
CA PRO A 107 9.19 13.21 9.71
C PRO A 107 10.58 12.66 9.38
N TYR A 108 10.71 11.35 9.17
CA TYR A 108 11.94 10.77 8.60
C TYR A 108 12.13 11.23 7.14
N PRO A 109 13.36 11.35 6.64
CA PRO A 109 13.59 11.66 5.23
C PRO A 109 12.86 10.68 4.30
N VAL A 110 12.29 11.21 3.22
CA VAL A 110 11.75 10.40 2.10
C VAL A 110 12.73 10.55 0.96
N TYR A 111 13.52 9.51 0.69
CA TYR A 111 14.68 9.61 -0.19
C TYR A 111 14.29 9.78 -1.66
N TRP A 112 13.06 9.44 -2.03
CA TRP A 112 12.50 9.85 -3.32
C TRP A 112 12.62 11.36 -3.57
N ASP A 113 12.44 12.20 -2.55
CA ASP A 113 12.49 13.67 -2.67
C ASP A 113 13.93 14.19 -2.78
N HIS A 114 14.91 13.35 -2.46
CA HIS A 114 16.35 13.63 -2.56
C HIS A 114 16.97 13.08 -3.84
N MET A 115 16.16 12.60 -4.77
CA MET A 115 16.60 12.13 -6.08
C MET A 115 15.88 12.90 -7.18
N VAL A 116 16.63 13.36 -8.18
CA VAL A 116 16.09 13.95 -9.41
C VAL A 116 16.43 13.08 -10.61
N LEU A 117 15.63 13.22 -11.67
CA LEU A 117 15.81 12.51 -12.94
C LEU A 117 16.65 13.37 -13.88
N ASN A 118 17.56 12.73 -14.62
CA ASN A 118 18.26 13.39 -15.71
C ASN A 118 17.32 13.64 -16.89
N ALA A 119 17.58 14.68 -17.66
CA ALA A 119 16.89 14.94 -18.91
C ALA A 119 17.88 14.85 -20.07
N SER A 120 17.41 14.30 -21.18
CA SER A 120 18.07 14.34 -22.48
C SER A 120 18.04 15.76 -23.04
N GLN A 121 19.08 16.13 -23.80
CA GLN A 121 19.29 17.45 -24.41
C GLN A 121 20.06 17.27 -25.73
N VAL A 122 21.32 17.70 -25.80
CA VAL A 122 22.12 17.74 -27.05
C VAL A 122 22.85 16.42 -27.32
N THR A 123 23.33 15.73 -26.28
CA THR A 123 24.10 14.48 -26.43
C THR A 123 23.23 13.25 -26.67
N ASN A 124 21.97 13.31 -26.24
CA ASN A 124 20.93 12.34 -26.54
C ASN A 124 19.62 13.13 -26.67
N PRO A 125 18.88 13.01 -27.77
CA PRO A 125 17.62 13.74 -27.94
C PRO A 125 16.52 13.15 -27.06
N SER A 126 15.64 14.01 -26.55
CA SER A 126 14.38 13.58 -25.94
C SER A 126 13.46 12.96 -26.99
N ILE A 127 12.59 12.06 -26.54
CA ILE A 127 11.56 11.41 -27.34
C ILE A 127 10.23 12.07 -26.99
N ASP A 128 9.42 12.43 -28.00
CA ASP A 128 8.09 13.04 -27.81
C ASP A 128 7.02 11.95 -27.65
N PRO A 129 6.48 11.70 -26.44
CA PRO A 129 5.49 10.65 -26.22
C PRO A 129 4.16 10.83 -26.97
N LEU A 130 3.88 12.04 -27.45
CA LEU A 130 2.68 12.33 -28.25
C LEU A 130 2.83 11.88 -29.70
N ARG A 131 4.08 11.73 -30.18
CA ARG A 131 4.40 11.44 -31.58
C ARG A 131 5.12 10.11 -31.77
N GLU A 132 5.78 9.63 -30.73
CA GLU A 132 6.63 8.45 -30.76
C GLU A 132 6.06 7.35 -29.85
N PRO A 133 6.22 6.06 -30.22
CA PRO A 133 5.70 4.96 -29.44
C PRO A 133 6.45 4.83 -28.10
N MET A 134 5.70 4.72 -27.01
CA MET A 134 6.21 4.54 -25.66
C MET A 134 5.67 3.26 -25.05
N GLU A 135 6.56 2.41 -24.55
CA GLU A 135 6.25 1.11 -23.95
C GLU A 135 6.39 1.14 -22.42
N LEU A 136 5.30 0.81 -21.73
CA LEU A 136 5.23 0.73 -20.26
C LEU A 136 5.03 -0.71 -19.75
N LYS A 137 4.81 -1.66 -20.66
CA LYS A 137 4.54 -3.04 -20.33
C LYS A 137 5.73 -3.67 -19.61
N THR A 138 5.42 -4.45 -18.58
CA THR A 138 6.40 -5.18 -17.79
C THR A 138 5.86 -6.57 -17.46
N TYR A 139 6.79 -7.50 -17.22
CA TYR A 139 6.47 -8.88 -16.93
C TYR A 139 7.13 -9.29 -15.62
N LEU A 140 6.31 -9.73 -14.66
CA LEU A 140 6.81 -10.22 -13.37
C LEU A 140 6.89 -11.75 -13.39
N GLY A 141 8.09 -12.25 -13.16
CA GLY A 141 8.38 -13.66 -13.00
C GLY A 141 9.82 -13.98 -13.32
N ARG A 142 10.15 -15.27 -13.27
CA ARG A 142 11.46 -15.78 -13.66
C ARG A 142 11.67 -15.60 -15.16
N LYS A 143 12.87 -15.17 -15.57
CA LYS A 143 13.29 -15.13 -16.99
C LYS A 143 14.40 -16.17 -17.21
N PRO A 144 14.40 -16.93 -18.32
CA PRO A 144 15.47 -17.88 -18.62
C PRO A 144 16.80 -17.16 -18.82
N LYS A 145 17.92 -17.87 -18.63
CA LYS A 145 19.27 -17.31 -18.79
C LYS A 145 19.60 -16.96 -20.24
N ALA A 146 19.04 -17.72 -21.18
CA ALA A 146 19.13 -17.48 -22.61
C ALA A 146 17.78 -17.77 -23.24
N VAL A 147 17.51 -17.12 -24.37
CA VAL A 147 16.34 -17.40 -25.20
C VAL A 147 16.84 -17.81 -26.57
N GLU A 148 16.28 -18.89 -27.11
CA GLU A 148 16.54 -19.32 -28.48
C GLU A 148 15.33 -18.93 -29.35
N ILE A 149 15.60 -18.28 -30.48
CA ILE A 149 14.58 -17.86 -31.44
C ILE A 149 14.72 -18.73 -32.68
N LYS A 150 13.67 -19.49 -33.02
CA LYS A 150 13.57 -20.29 -34.24
C LYS A 150 12.40 -19.81 -35.08
N ASN A 151 12.65 -19.49 -36.35
CA ASN A 151 11.63 -19.00 -37.28
C ASN A 151 10.84 -17.78 -36.75
N GLY A 152 11.53 -16.87 -36.05
CA GLY A 152 10.92 -15.67 -35.46
C GLY A 152 10.05 -15.92 -34.22
N LYS A 153 10.05 -17.14 -33.65
CA LYS A 153 9.34 -17.49 -32.41
C LYS A 153 10.30 -18.00 -31.35
N LEU A 154 9.98 -17.79 -30.08
CA LEU A 154 10.67 -18.43 -28.96
C LEU A 154 10.58 -19.95 -29.11
N ALA A 155 11.72 -20.63 -29.06
CA ALA A 155 11.81 -22.09 -29.17
C ALA A 155 11.24 -22.79 -27.93
N GLU A 156 11.29 -22.13 -26.77
CA GLU A 156 10.83 -22.66 -25.48
C GLU A 156 9.67 -21.84 -24.93
N LYS A 157 8.75 -22.52 -24.23
CA LYS A 157 7.68 -21.85 -23.49
C LYS A 157 8.29 -21.18 -22.25
N LEU A 158 8.07 -19.87 -22.11
CA LEU A 158 8.47 -19.14 -20.91
C LEU A 158 7.71 -19.67 -19.68
N PRO A 159 8.33 -19.64 -18.48
CA PRO A 159 7.60 -19.87 -17.24
C PRO A 159 6.45 -18.85 -17.09
N PRO A 160 5.41 -19.16 -16.30
CA PRO A 160 4.29 -18.25 -16.12
C PRO A 160 4.76 -16.91 -15.54
N GLN A 161 4.20 -15.83 -16.11
CA GLN A 161 4.53 -14.44 -15.74
C GLN A 161 3.23 -13.65 -15.56
N LEU A 162 3.28 -12.64 -14.70
CA LEU A 162 2.23 -11.62 -14.64
C LEU A 162 2.57 -10.54 -15.66
N GLU A 163 1.71 -10.33 -16.63
CA GLU A 163 1.84 -9.26 -17.63
C GLU A 163 1.08 -8.02 -17.13
N LEU A 164 1.78 -6.88 -17.05
CA LEU A 164 1.19 -5.61 -16.65
C LEU A 164 1.36 -4.60 -17.78
N ASP A 165 0.27 -3.93 -18.18
CA ASP A 165 0.32 -2.83 -19.15
C ASP A 165 1.02 -1.58 -18.58
N VAL A 166 1.10 -1.48 -17.26
CA VAL A 166 1.78 -0.41 -16.52
C VAL A 166 2.52 -1.01 -15.33
N PRO A 167 3.69 -0.49 -14.91
CA PRO A 167 4.50 -1.08 -13.85
C PRO A 167 3.97 -0.77 -12.43
N ILE A 168 2.64 -0.72 -12.26
CA ILE A 168 1.95 -0.32 -11.03
C ILE A 168 0.87 -1.35 -10.72
N MET A 169 0.85 -1.89 -9.52
CA MET A 169 -0.19 -2.79 -8.99
C MET A 169 -0.84 -2.21 -7.73
N PHE A 170 -2.08 -2.62 -7.45
CA PHE A 170 -2.72 -2.32 -6.17
C PHE A 170 -2.23 -3.30 -5.10
N SER A 171 -1.72 -2.75 -3.99
CA SER A 171 -1.11 -3.56 -2.93
C SER A 171 -2.11 -4.44 -2.19
N ALA A 172 -1.58 -5.48 -1.54
CA ALA A 172 -2.30 -6.42 -0.69
C ALA A 172 -3.08 -5.71 0.43
N MET A 173 -4.41 -5.63 0.30
CA MET A 173 -5.30 -5.03 1.30
C MET A 173 -6.52 -5.91 1.51
N SER A 174 -6.61 -6.52 2.70
CA SER A 174 -7.61 -7.56 2.96
C SER A 174 -9.04 -7.06 3.00
N PHE A 175 -9.95 -7.85 2.42
CA PHE A 175 -11.36 -7.80 2.81
C PHE A 175 -11.47 -8.04 4.32
N GLY A 176 -12.24 -7.18 4.99
CA GLY A 176 -12.22 -7.02 6.44
C GLY A 176 -11.44 -5.77 6.87
N SER A 177 -10.20 -5.60 6.40
CA SER A 177 -9.46 -4.34 6.62
C SER A 177 -10.10 -3.18 5.85
N ILE A 178 -10.36 -3.41 4.56
CA ILE A 178 -11.18 -2.54 3.71
C ILE A 178 -12.52 -3.21 3.38
N SER A 179 -13.51 -2.40 3.00
CA SER A 179 -14.85 -2.85 2.63
C SER A 179 -14.83 -3.62 1.32
N LEU A 180 -15.83 -4.48 1.10
CA LEU A 180 -15.99 -5.17 -0.18
C LEU A 180 -16.10 -4.18 -1.35
N ASN A 181 -16.75 -3.03 -1.16
CA ASN A 181 -16.86 -1.98 -2.18
C ASN A 181 -15.50 -1.39 -2.55
N ALA A 182 -14.60 -1.23 -1.58
CA ALA A 182 -13.23 -0.78 -1.86
C ALA A 182 -12.44 -1.85 -2.62
N VAL A 183 -12.57 -3.13 -2.26
CA VAL A 183 -11.91 -4.23 -2.99
C VAL A 183 -12.44 -4.32 -4.42
N LYS A 184 -13.77 -4.28 -4.61
CA LYS A 184 -14.41 -4.28 -5.95
C LYS A 184 -13.94 -3.09 -6.79
N SER A 185 -13.82 -1.90 -6.20
CA SER A 185 -13.28 -0.72 -6.90
C SER A 185 -11.89 -0.99 -7.47
N LEU A 186 -11.00 -1.57 -6.66
CA LEU A 186 -9.62 -1.86 -7.09
C LEU A 186 -9.56 -3.01 -8.10
N ALA A 187 -10.40 -4.03 -7.94
CA ALA A 187 -10.48 -5.17 -8.85
C ALA A 187 -10.96 -4.76 -10.25
N GLN A 188 -12.01 -3.93 -10.31
CA GLN A 188 -12.52 -3.37 -11.57
C GLN A 188 -11.47 -2.47 -12.23
N ALA A 189 -10.82 -1.58 -11.46
CA ALA A 189 -9.76 -0.72 -11.98
C ALA A 189 -8.56 -1.52 -12.50
N ALA A 190 -8.15 -2.60 -11.80
CA ALA A 190 -7.07 -3.48 -12.23
C ALA A 190 -7.38 -4.13 -13.58
N ARG A 191 -8.59 -4.67 -13.74
CA ARG A 191 -9.08 -5.23 -15.01
C ARG A 191 -9.13 -4.19 -16.13
N GLU A 192 -9.61 -2.98 -15.84
CA GLU A 192 -9.76 -1.90 -16.81
C GLU A 192 -8.40 -1.35 -17.31
N THR A 193 -7.36 -1.45 -16.48
CA THR A 193 -6.03 -0.88 -16.76
C THR A 193 -4.94 -1.92 -17.03
N GLY A 194 -5.32 -3.19 -17.19
CA GLY A 194 -4.37 -4.26 -17.53
C GLY A 194 -3.32 -4.50 -16.45
N THR A 195 -3.70 -4.41 -15.17
CA THR A 195 -2.81 -4.66 -14.03
C THR A 195 -3.49 -5.57 -13.00
N PHE A 196 -2.89 -5.70 -11.81
CA PHE A 196 -3.34 -6.59 -10.75
C PHE A 196 -3.70 -5.84 -9.47
N PHE A 197 -4.66 -6.39 -8.73
CA PHE A 197 -4.85 -6.11 -7.31
C PHE A 197 -4.52 -7.37 -6.51
N ASN A 198 -4.25 -7.21 -5.21
CA ASN A 198 -3.88 -8.31 -4.34
C ASN A 198 -4.86 -8.45 -3.18
N THR A 199 -5.31 -9.67 -2.91
CA THR A 199 -6.38 -9.97 -1.93
C THR A 199 -6.00 -9.61 -0.50
N GLY A 200 -4.71 -9.56 -0.18
CA GLY A 200 -4.25 -9.52 1.20
C GLY A 200 -4.66 -10.76 2.00
N GLU A 201 -4.51 -10.67 3.32
CA GLU A 201 -4.65 -11.81 4.26
C GLU A 201 -6.11 -12.22 4.54
N GLY A 202 -7.07 -11.77 3.73
CA GLY A 202 -8.50 -11.83 4.06
C GLY A 202 -9.30 -12.95 3.43
N GLY A 203 -8.66 -13.80 2.62
CA GLY A 203 -9.37 -14.68 1.68
C GLY A 203 -9.93 -13.93 0.47
N LEU A 204 -10.68 -14.62 -0.38
CA LEU A 204 -11.33 -14.06 -1.57
C LEU A 204 -12.85 -14.16 -1.44
N HIS A 205 -13.52 -13.01 -1.35
CA HIS A 205 -14.97 -12.96 -1.37
C HIS A 205 -15.51 -13.51 -2.71
N ARG A 206 -16.64 -14.23 -2.70
CA ARG A 206 -17.20 -14.90 -3.89
C ARG A 206 -17.40 -13.96 -5.08
N ASP A 207 -17.93 -12.75 -4.83
CA ASP A 207 -18.11 -11.71 -5.85
C ASP A 207 -16.81 -11.25 -6.53
N LEU A 208 -15.63 -11.60 -6.00
CA LEU A 208 -14.35 -11.20 -6.56
C LEU A 208 -13.74 -12.26 -7.49
N TYR A 209 -14.30 -13.47 -7.53
CA TYR A 209 -13.79 -14.55 -8.39
C TYR A 209 -13.86 -14.21 -9.88
N GLU A 210 -14.82 -13.37 -10.31
CA GLU A 210 -14.90 -12.89 -11.70
C GLU A 210 -13.66 -12.08 -12.14
N TYR A 211 -12.89 -11.52 -11.19
CA TYR A 211 -11.67 -10.74 -11.44
C TYR A 211 -10.40 -11.58 -11.29
N GLY A 212 -10.51 -12.91 -11.24
CA GLY A 212 -9.39 -13.83 -10.98
C GLY A 212 -8.15 -13.58 -11.85
N ALA A 213 -8.36 -13.29 -13.15
CA ALA A 213 -7.30 -12.96 -14.11
C ALA A 213 -6.47 -11.70 -13.75
N ASN A 214 -6.99 -10.82 -12.88
CA ASN A 214 -6.33 -9.62 -12.38
C ASN A 214 -6.08 -9.67 -10.87
N THR A 215 -6.18 -10.86 -10.25
CA THR A 215 -6.06 -11.04 -8.80
C THR A 215 -4.76 -11.76 -8.43
N ILE A 216 -3.96 -11.18 -7.55
CA ILE A 216 -2.90 -11.91 -6.84
C ILE A 216 -3.48 -12.38 -5.51
N VAL A 217 -3.48 -13.69 -5.27
CA VAL A 217 -3.98 -14.27 -4.01
C VAL A 217 -2.85 -14.37 -3.00
N GLN A 218 -3.08 -13.91 -1.77
CA GLN A 218 -2.07 -13.94 -0.73
C GLN A 218 -2.18 -15.19 0.17
N VAL A 219 -1.03 -15.77 0.53
CA VAL A 219 -0.91 -16.84 1.53
C VAL A 219 -0.11 -16.28 2.71
N ALA A 220 -0.79 -15.99 3.81
CA ALA A 220 -0.21 -15.43 5.03
C ALA A 220 -0.30 -16.41 6.20
N SER A 221 0.39 -16.12 7.31
CA SER A 221 0.55 -17.02 8.46
C SER A 221 -0.76 -17.57 9.02
N GLY A 222 -1.85 -16.80 9.00
CA GLY A 222 -3.16 -17.24 9.49
C GLY A 222 -3.94 -18.18 8.55
N ARG A 223 -3.51 -18.33 7.28
CA ARG A 223 -4.19 -19.16 6.24
C ARG A 223 -5.70 -18.91 6.09
N PHE A 224 -6.18 -17.72 6.44
CA PHE A 224 -7.60 -17.37 6.34
C PHE A 224 -8.09 -17.48 4.90
N GLY A 225 -9.14 -18.28 4.69
CA GLY A 225 -9.75 -18.44 3.36
C GLY A 225 -8.84 -19.07 2.31
N VAL A 226 -7.79 -19.80 2.71
CA VAL A 226 -6.87 -20.47 1.78
C VAL A 226 -7.31 -21.92 1.55
N ASP A 227 -7.77 -22.20 0.34
CA ASP A 227 -8.15 -23.52 -0.15
C ASP A 227 -7.71 -23.70 -1.62
N PRO A 228 -7.81 -24.92 -2.20
CA PRO A 228 -7.40 -25.15 -3.59
C PRO A 228 -8.12 -24.29 -4.64
N ASP A 229 -9.41 -23.97 -4.45
CA ASP A 229 -10.17 -23.14 -5.39
C ASP A 229 -9.75 -21.68 -5.29
N TYR A 230 -9.46 -21.19 -4.08
CA TYR A 230 -8.83 -19.89 -3.85
C TYR A 230 -7.49 -19.75 -4.58
N LEU A 231 -6.59 -20.75 -4.44
CA LEU A 231 -5.30 -20.75 -5.12
C LEU A 231 -5.47 -20.79 -6.64
N LYS A 232 -6.49 -21.51 -7.14
CA LYS A 232 -6.86 -21.59 -8.56
C LYS A 232 -7.58 -20.36 -9.10
N ALA A 233 -8.11 -19.48 -8.25
CA ALA A 233 -8.80 -18.27 -8.71
C ALA A 233 -7.85 -17.15 -9.19
N GLY A 234 -6.72 -16.91 -8.50
CA GLY A 234 -5.84 -15.76 -8.81
C GLY A 234 -4.92 -15.97 -10.04
N ALA A 235 -4.44 -14.90 -10.67
CA ALA A 235 -3.39 -14.95 -11.70
C ALA A 235 -1.99 -15.27 -11.14
N GLY A 236 -1.75 -15.00 -9.86
CA GLY A 236 -0.50 -15.31 -9.17
C GLY A 236 -0.70 -15.47 -7.67
N ILE A 237 0.30 -16.01 -6.98
CA ILE A 237 0.28 -16.23 -5.53
C ILE A 237 1.39 -15.40 -4.87
N GLU A 238 1.10 -14.79 -3.72
CA GLU A 238 2.09 -14.07 -2.91
C GLU A 238 2.14 -14.64 -1.48
N ILE A 239 3.26 -15.22 -1.08
CA ILE A 239 3.52 -15.64 0.30
C ILE A 239 3.89 -14.41 1.11
N LYS A 240 3.12 -14.06 2.14
CA LYS A 240 3.38 -12.87 2.95
C LYS A 240 4.11 -13.19 4.25
N ILE A 241 5.44 -13.03 4.22
CA ILE A 241 6.30 -13.13 5.41
C ILE A 241 6.21 -11.87 6.28
N GLY A 242 6.11 -10.69 5.66
CA GLY A 242 6.10 -9.42 6.39
C GLY A 242 5.45 -8.27 5.64
N GLN A 243 5.17 -7.18 6.37
CA GLN A 243 4.72 -5.91 5.82
C GLN A 243 5.44 -4.75 6.49
N GLY A 244 5.59 -3.63 5.78
CA GLY A 244 6.37 -2.50 6.25
C GLY A 244 5.83 -1.83 7.52
N ALA A 245 4.50 -1.80 7.68
CA ALA A 245 3.85 -1.15 8.83
C ALA A 245 4.08 -1.87 10.17
N LYS A 246 4.42 -3.15 10.15
CA LYS A 246 4.57 -3.97 11.35
C LYS A 246 5.43 -5.22 11.11
N PRO A 247 6.73 -5.05 10.80
CA PRO A 247 7.62 -6.18 10.61
C PRO A 247 7.69 -7.03 11.90
N GLY A 248 7.75 -8.35 11.75
CA GLY A 248 7.90 -9.29 12.86
C GLY A 248 6.61 -9.65 13.61
N ILE A 249 5.44 -9.13 13.20
CA ILE A 249 4.14 -9.54 13.76
C ILE A 249 3.11 -9.82 12.65
N GLY A 250 2.08 -10.58 12.99
CA GLY A 250 1.04 -11.00 12.06
C GLY A 250 -0.01 -9.93 11.71
N GLY A 251 -0.91 -10.31 10.80
CA GLY A 251 -2.14 -9.60 10.53
C GLY A 251 -2.97 -9.36 11.80
N HIS A 252 -3.70 -8.26 11.83
CA HIS A 252 -4.59 -7.92 12.93
C HIS A 252 -5.85 -7.29 12.33
N LEU A 253 -6.99 -7.94 12.55
CA LEU A 253 -8.30 -7.41 12.26
C LEU A 253 -9.14 -7.42 13.56
N PRO A 254 -9.53 -6.26 14.09
CA PRO A 254 -10.40 -6.19 15.26
C PRO A 254 -11.76 -6.86 15.03
N GLY A 255 -12.30 -7.49 16.05
CA GLY A 255 -13.53 -8.28 16.04
C GLY A 255 -14.76 -7.49 15.63
N GLU A 256 -14.79 -6.17 15.90
CA GLU A 256 -15.87 -5.29 15.45
C GLU A 256 -15.94 -5.18 13.92
N LYS A 257 -14.88 -5.59 13.21
CA LYS A 257 -14.82 -5.68 11.75
C LYS A 257 -14.96 -7.11 11.23
N VAL A 258 -15.20 -8.09 12.10
CA VAL A 258 -15.48 -9.47 11.72
C VAL A 258 -16.99 -9.69 11.72
N GLY A 259 -17.64 -9.12 10.70
CA GLY A 259 -19.06 -9.34 10.40
C GLY A 259 -19.30 -10.68 9.68
N PRO A 260 -20.56 -11.01 9.36
CA PRO A 260 -20.93 -12.32 8.81
C PRO A 260 -20.17 -12.70 7.53
N GLU A 261 -20.05 -11.77 6.57
CA GLU A 261 -19.33 -12.02 5.31
C GLU A 261 -17.82 -12.22 5.51
N VAL A 262 -17.21 -11.46 6.42
CA VAL A 262 -15.78 -11.58 6.75
C VAL A 262 -15.51 -12.90 7.47
N SER A 263 -16.36 -13.25 8.44
CA SER A 263 -16.34 -14.53 9.15
C SER A 263 -16.43 -15.70 8.18
N ALA A 264 -17.40 -15.67 7.25
CA ALA A 264 -17.58 -16.71 6.24
C ALA A 264 -16.38 -16.80 5.28
N THR A 265 -15.87 -15.67 4.79
CA THR A 265 -14.73 -15.64 3.85
C THR A 265 -13.45 -16.15 4.49
N ARG A 266 -13.22 -15.85 5.78
CA ARG A 266 -12.01 -16.24 6.51
C ARG A 266 -12.11 -17.58 7.21
N MET A 267 -13.31 -18.13 7.34
CA MET A 267 -13.64 -19.32 8.13
C MET A 267 -13.26 -19.16 9.62
N ILE A 268 -13.62 -18.02 10.21
CA ILE A 268 -13.38 -17.70 11.63
C ILE A 268 -14.69 -17.34 12.36
N PRO A 269 -14.76 -17.44 13.70
CA PRO A 269 -15.95 -17.05 14.46
C PRO A 269 -16.38 -15.59 14.23
N LEU A 270 -17.70 -15.36 14.26
CA LEU A 270 -18.26 -14.00 14.16
C LEU A 270 -17.82 -13.15 15.37
N GLY A 271 -17.38 -11.92 15.11
CA GLY A 271 -17.00 -10.97 16.15
C GLY A 271 -15.68 -11.26 16.87
N SER A 272 -14.97 -12.33 16.52
CA SER A 272 -13.65 -12.61 17.12
C SER A 272 -12.56 -11.76 16.46
N ASP A 273 -11.59 -11.30 17.24
CA ASP A 273 -10.35 -10.72 16.69
C ASP A 273 -9.63 -11.75 15.80
N ALA A 274 -9.26 -11.34 14.58
CA ALA A 274 -8.41 -12.15 13.71
C ALA A 274 -6.95 -11.70 13.88
N ILE A 275 -6.26 -12.34 14.82
CA ILE A 275 -4.82 -12.14 15.09
C ILE A 275 -4.07 -13.29 14.44
N SER A 276 -3.30 -13.00 13.39
CA SER A 276 -2.48 -14.03 12.75
C SER A 276 -1.21 -14.28 13.58
N PRO A 277 -0.69 -15.51 13.60
CA PRO A 277 0.63 -15.79 14.16
C PRO A 277 1.69 -14.90 13.52
N ALA A 278 2.72 -14.54 14.29
CA ALA A 278 3.85 -13.78 13.76
C ALA A 278 4.63 -14.57 12.69
N PRO A 279 5.07 -15.82 12.94
CA PRO A 279 5.66 -16.66 11.90
C PRO A 279 4.59 -17.41 11.11
N HIS A 280 4.96 -17.85 9.91
CA HIS A 280 4.32 -18.99 9.28
C HIS A 280 4.74 -20.26 10.03
N HIS A 281 3.80 -21.07 10.50
CA HIS A 281 4.14 -22.29 11.25
C HIS A 281 4.73 -23.42 10.40
N ASP A 282 4.76 -23.22 9.08
CA ASP A 282 5.39 -24.06 8.07
C ASP A 282 6.62 -23.38 7.42
N ILE A 283 7.16 -22.31 8.02
CA ILE A 283 8.38 -21.64 7.58
C ILE A 283 9.25 -21.23 8.79
N TYR A 284 10.25 -22.05 9.11
CA TYR A 284 11.26 -21.74 10.13
C TYR A 284 12.68 -21.59 9.55
N SER A 285 12.87 -21.96 8.28
CA SER A 285 14.11 -21.76 7.54
C SER A 285 13.86 -21.39 6.07
N ILE A 286 14.94 -21.14 5.32
CA ILE A 286 14.82 -20.86 3.88
C ILE A 286 14.43 -22.10 3.08
N GLU A 287 14.79 -23.29 3.57
CA GLU A 287 14.40 -24.58 3.01
C GLU A 287 12.90 -24.84 3.19
N ASP A 288 12.32 -24.43 4.31
CA ASP A 288 10.87 -24.51 4.52
C ASP A 288 10.11 -23.55 3.59
N LEU A 289 10.63 -22.33 3.40
CA LEU A 289 10.07 -21.39 2.43
C LEU A 289 10.11 -21.98 1.02
N ARG A 290 11.23 -22.60 0.65
CA ARG A 290 11.36 -23.32 -0.62
C ARG A 290 10.27 -24.39 -0.72
N GLN A 291 10.09 -25.22 0.30
CA GLN A 291 9.05 -26.25 0.30
C GLN A 291 7.65 -25.67 0.05
N LEU A 292 7.28 -24.57 0.72
CA LEU A 292 5.99 -23.93 0.50
C LEU A 292 5.85 -23.37 -0.93
N ILE A 293 6.90 -22.74 -1.47
CA ILE A 293 6.90 -22.27 -2.86
C ILE A 293 6.63 -23.44 -3.83
N PHE A 294 7.31 -24.57 -3.65
CA PHE A 294 7.09 -25.76 -4.47
C PHE A 294 5.67 -26.29 -4.32
N SER A 295 5.16 -26.45 -3.10
CA SER A 295 3.79 -26.95 -2.88
C SER A 295 2.71 -26.04 -3.48
N LEU A 296 2.89 -24.72 -3.46
CA LEU A 296 1.96 -23.78 -4.11
C LEU A 296 2.03 -23.85 -5.64
N LYS A 297 3.22 -24.04 -6.20
CA LYS A 297 3.40 -24.29 -7.64
C LYS A 297 2.73 -25.61 -8.04
N GLU A 298 2.92 -26.69 -7.28
CA GLU A 298 2.27 -27.97 -7.51
C GLU A 298 0.75 -27.87 -7.42
N ALA A 299 0.21 -27.21 -6.40
CA ALA A 299 -1.24 -27.02 -6.21
C ALA A 299 -1.91 -26.27 -7.38
N THR A 300 -1.14 -25.52 -8.15
CA THR A 300 -1.58 -24.75 -9.31
C THR A 300 -1.06 -25.32 -10.64
N ASN A 301 -0.58 -26.56 -10.64
CA ASN A 301 -0.01 -27.24 -11.81
C ASN A 301 1.10 -26.44 -12.52
N TYR A 302 1.85 -25.63 -11.76
CA TYR A 302 2.90 -24.74 -12.26
C TYR A 302 2.39 -23.70 -13.28
N GLU A 303 1.09 -23.39 -13.27
CA GLU A 303 0.49 -22.42 -14.20
C GLU A 303 0.58 -20.98 -13.69
N LYS A 304 0.99 -20.78 -12.43
CA LYS A 304 0.97 -19.49 -11.75
C LYS A 304 2.32 -19.12 -11.16
N PRO A 305 2.75 -17.85 -11.29
CA PRO A 305 3.92 -17.37 -10.58
C PRO A 305 3.65 -17.30 -9.07
N VAL A 306 4.65 -17.66 -8.28
CA VAL A 306 4.64 -17.59 -6.81
C VAL A 306 5.70 -16.61 -6.38
N GLY A 307 5.29 -15.54 -5.71
CA GLY A 307 6.19 -14.56 -5.12
C GLY A 307 6.19 -14.56 -3.60
N VAL A 308 7.15 -13.84 -3.03
CA VAL A 308 7.32 -13.71 -1.58
C VAL A 308 7.38 -12.24 -1.20
N LYS A 309 6.50 -11.82 -0.28
CA LYS A 309 6.47 -10.47 0.27
C LYS A 309 7.16 -10.41 1.63
N ILE A 310 8.16 -9.54 1.74
CA ILE A 310 8.90 -9.26 2.97
C ILE A 310 8.80 -7.78 3.34
N ALA A 311 8.94 -7.49 4.63
CA ALA A 311 9.22 -6.14 5.08
C ALA A 311 10.70 -5.83 4.87
N ALA A 312 11.02 -4.58 4.53
CA ALA A 312 12.39 -4.11 4.50
C ALA A 312 12.93 -4.02 5.93
N VAL A 313 13.84 -4.92 6.28
CA VAL A 313 14.51 -5.01 7.58
C VAL A 313 16.01 -5.29 7.40
N HIS A 314 16.74 -5.45 8.51
CA HIS A 314 18.15 -5.85 8.47
C HIS A 314 18.35 -7.11 7.61
N ASN A 315 19.44 -7.13 6.81
CA ASN A 315 19.77 -8.21 5.88
C ASN A 315 18.77 -8.47 4.74
N VAL A 316 17.90 -7.52 4.40
CA VAL A 316 16.92 -7.64 3.29
C VAL A 316 17.54 -8.16 1.98
N ALA A 317 18.76 -7.73 1.63
CA ALA A 317 19.44 -8.16 0.41
C ALA A 317 19.83 -9.66 0.43
N ALA A 318 20.29 -10.17 1.58
CA ALA A 318 20.61 -11.59 1.74
C ALA A 318 19.34 -12.44 1.77
N ILE A 319 18.30 -11.97 2.44
CA ILE A 319 16.98 -12.61 2.48
C ILE A 319 16.40 -12.72 1.06
N ALA A 320 16.45 -11.64 0.27
CA ALA A 320 15.98 -11.63 -1.12
C ALA A 320 16.76 -12.60 -2.02
N SER A 321 18.09 -12.71 -1.86
CA SER A 321 18.88 -13.74 -2.54
C SER A 321 18.43 -15.15 -2.17
N GLY A 322 18.20 -15.41 -0.87
CA GLY A 322 17.64 -16.68 -0.40
C GLY A 322 16.28 -16.99 -1.04
N ILE A 323 15.37 -16.02 -1.08
CA ILE A 323 14.04 -16.13 -1.70
C ILE A 323 14.15 -16.49 -3.19
N ALA A 324 15.04 -15.82 -3.93
CA ALA A 324 15.28 -16.11 -5.33
C ALA A 324 15.75 -17.56 -5.53
N ARG A 325 16.69 -18.03 -4.72
CA ARG A 325 17.22 -19.41 -4.74
C ARG A 325 16.21 -20.45 -4.25
N ALA A 326 15.25 -20.05 -3.42
CA ALA A 326 14.12 -20.87 -3.01
C ALA A 326 13.10 -21.10 -4.15
N GLY A 327 13.24 -20.39 -5.27
CA GLY A 327 12.45 -20.60 -6.49
C GLY A 327 11.25 -19.67 -6.62
N ALA A 328 11.20 -18.55 -5.88
CA ALA A 328 10.19 -17.52 -6.07
C ALA A 328 10.35 -16.82 -7.43
N ASP A 329 9.24 -16.52 -8.09
CA ASP A 329 9.21 -15.84 -9.38
C ASP A 329 9.28 -14.31 -9.22
N PHE A 330 8.83 -13.79 -8.08
CA PHE A 330 9.01 -12.39 -7.69
C PHE A 330 9.20 -12.23 -6.17
N VAL A 331 9.87 -11.14 -5.77
CA VAL A 331 10.01 -10.71 -4.38
C VAL A 331 9.38 -9.33 -4.23
N ALA A 332 8.43 -9.20 -3.31
CA ALA A 332 7.82 -7.91 -2.96
C ALA A 332 8.46 -7.38 -1.67
N ILE A 333 8.97 -6.15 -1.70
CA ILE A 333 9.67 -5.53 -0.57
C ILE A 333 8.89 -4.30 -0.14
N ASP A 334 8.50 -4.26 1.14
CA ASP A 334 7.68 -3.18 1.68
C ASP A 334 8.48 -2.37 2.70
N GLY A 335 8.75 -1.10 2.39
CA GLY A 335 9.47 -0.18 3.29
C GLY A 335 8.65 0.16 4.54
N PHE A 336 9.30 0.65 5.59
CA PHE A 336 8.65 0.91 6.90
C PHE A 336 7.46 1.90 6.86
N ARG A 337 7.33 2.69 5.78
CA ARG A 337 6.18 3.57 5.51
C ARG A 337 4.98 2.85 4.87
N GLY A 338 5.06 1.54 4.69
CA GLY A 338 3.94 0.69 4.23
C GLY A 338 2.69 0.86 5.10
N GLY A 339 1.52 0.77 4.48
CA GLY A 339 0.23 0.98 5.16
C GLY A 339 -0.27 -0.23 5.95
N THR A 340 -1.25 0.01 6.83
CA THR A 340 -1.98 -1.05 7.55
C THR A 340 -3.39 -0.62 7.93
N GLY A 341 -4.31 -1.57 8.08
CA GLY A 341 -5.62 -1.33 8.71
C GLY A 341 -5.52 -1.22 10.23
N ALA A 342 -4.61 -1.99 10.83
CA ALA A 342 -4.34 -2.01 12.27
C ALA A 342 -2.91 -2.49 12.56
N ALA A 343 -2.16 -1.67 13.29
CA ALA A 343 -0.85 -2.02 13.84
C ALA A 343 -0.63 -1.34 15.20
N PRO A 344 0.17 -1.93 16.09
CA PRO A 344 0.69 -1.22 17.26
C PRO A 344 1.44 0.05 16.82
N LEU A 345 1.09 1.18 17.41
CA LEU A 345 1.62 2.51 17.05
C LEU A 345 3.15 2.55 17.11
N ARG A 346 3.75 1.97 18.16
CA ARG A 346 5.20 2.01 18.36
C ARG A 346 5.96 1.11 17.39
N THR A 347 5.39 -0.02 16.99
CA THR A 347 5.97 -0.88 15.96
C THR A 347 5.97 -0.16 14.61
N ARG A 348 4.82 0.41 14.20
CA ARG A 348 4.70 1.18 12.95
C ARG A 348 5.70 2.33 12.87
N ASP A 349 5.89 3.03 14.00
CA ASP A 349 6.69 4.24 14.01
C ASP A 349 8.21 3.97 14.04
N ASN A 350 8.67 2.78 14.44
CA ASN A 350 10.09 2.54 14.77
C ASN A 350 10.73 1.30 14.14
N VAL A 351 9.99 0.46 13.40
CA VAL A 351 10.53 -0.83 12.89
C VAL A 351 10.55 -0.85 11.37
N GLY A 352 11.72 -1.17 10.81
CA GLY A 352 11.96 -1.33 9.37
C GLY A 352 12.94 -0.31 8.81
N ILE A 353 13.22 -0.39 7.50
CA ILE A 353 14.12 0.52 6.79
C ILE A 353 13.42 1.17 5.58
N PRO A 354 13.91 2.33 5.09
CA PRO A 354 13.39 2.98 3.88
C PRO A 354 13.46 2.06 2.67
N ILE A 355 12.44 2.11 1.81
CA ILE A 355 12.35 1.23 0.65
C ILE A 355 13.43 1.54 -0.38
N GLU A 356 13.84 2.81 -0.48
CA GLU A 356 14.83 3.32 -1.42
C GLU A 356 16.16 2.59 -1.28
N PHE A 357 16.67 2.52 -0.05
CA PHE A 357 17.90 1.80 0.26
C PHE A 357 17.74 0.29 0.17
N ALA A 358 16.61 -0.25 0.63
CA ALA A 358 16.36 -1.68 0.57
C ALA A 358 16.35 -2.20 -0.87
N LEU A 359 15.69 -1.47 -1.77
CA LEU A 359 15.64 -1.76 -3.20
C LEU A 359 17.04 -1.73 -3.81
N ALA A 360 17.77 -0.63 -3.62
CA ALA A 360 19.10 -0.47 -4.20
C ALA A 360 20.07 -1.58 -3.76
N ALA A 361 20.02 -1.95 -2.48
CA ALA A 361 20.84 -3.02 -1.92
C ALA A 361 20.46 -4.42 -2.44
N VAL A 362 19.17 -4.69 -2.62
CA VAL A 362 18.68 -5.98 -3.14
C VAL A 362 19.01 -6.14 -4.62
N ASP A 363 18.72 -5.12 -5.44
CA ASP A 363 19.03 -5.15 -6.87
C ASP A 363 20.54 -5.35 -7.11
N GLU A 364 21.39 -4.61 -6.38
CA GLU A 364 22.85 -4.74 -6.46
C GLU A 364 23.32 -6.14 -6.06
N ARG A 365 22.78 -6.68 -4.95
CA ARG A 365 23.15 -8.02 -4.47
C ARG A 365 22.79 -9.11 -5.49
N LEU A 366 21.58 -9.07 -6.04
CA LEU A 366 21.12 -10.06 -7.01
C LEU A 366 21.89 -9.96 -8.34
N ARG A 367 22.29 -8.74 -8.75
CA ARG A 367 23.16 -8.53 -9.92
C ARG A 367 24.55 -9.09 -9.70
N ARG A 368 25.17 -8.79 -8.56
CA ARG A 368 26.51 -9.29 -8.21
C ARG A 368 26.56 -10.81 -8.12
N GLU A 369 25.46 -11.44 -7.70
CA GLU A 369 25.34 -12.89 -7.66
C GLU A 369 24.93 -13.53 -9.00
N GLY A 370 24.61 -12.72 -10.02
CA GLY A 370 24.22 -13.21 -11.34
C GLY A 370 22.83 -13.87 -11.40
N ILE A 371 21.94 -13.56 -10.44
CA ILE A 371 20.60 -14.15 -10.31
C ILE A 371 19.46 -13.13 -10.46
N ARG A 372 19.76 -11.88 -10.82
CA ARG A 372 18.76 -10.80 -10.95
C ARG A 372 17.67 -11.10 -11.98
N ASN A 373 17.97 -11.87 -13.02
CA ASN A 373 17.01 -12.33 -14.04
C ASN A 373 16.14 -13.50 -13.57
N GLU A 374 16.49 -14.16 -12.47
CA GLU A 374 15.74 -15.31 -11.97
C GLU A 374 14.53 -14.90 -11.11
N VAL A 375 14.44 -13.63 -10.70
CA VAL A 375 13.36 -13.10 -9.87
C VAL A 375 13.04 -11.65 -10.24
N SER A 376 11.76 -11.28 -10.25
CA SER A 376 11.33 -9.89 -10.35
C SER A 376 11.25 -9.22 -8.97
N ILE A 377 11.61 -7.95 -8.85
CA ILE A 377 11.53 -7.13 -7.64
C ILE A 377 10.33 -6.21 -7.74
N VAL A 378 9.38 -6.35 -6.82
CA VAL A 378 8.26 -5.43 -6.63
C VAL A 378 8.51 -4.63 -5.36
N VAL A 379 8.26 -3.33 -5.36
CA VAL A 379 8.45 -2.49 -4.16
C VAL A 379 7.21 -1.74 -3.73
N GLY A 380 7.04 -1.58 -2.43
CA GLY A 380 5.98 -0.79 -1.81
C GLY A 380 6.50 -0.02 -0.58
N GLY A 381 5.62 0.78 0.01
CA GLY A 381 5.94 1.54 1.22
C GLY A 381 6.51 2.92 0.91
N SER A 382 5.63 3.83 0.47
CA SER A 382 5.86 5.26 0.12
C SER A 382 5.99 5.60 -1.38
N ILE A 383 5.23 4.94 -2.25
CA ILE A 383 5.03 5.40 -3.63
C ILE A 383 3.83 6.35 -3.67
N ARG A 384 4.08 7.64 -3.95
CA ARG A 384 3.08 8.73 -3.77
C ARG A 384 2.65 9.35 -5.10
N ASN A 385 3.49 9.29 -6.13
CA ASN A 385 3.28 9.89 -7.44
C ASN A 385 4.04 9.09 -8.52
N SER A 386 3.84 9.44 -9.79
CA SER A 386 4.52 8.83 -10.94
C SER A 386 6.05 8.96 -10.91
N ALA A 387 6.60 10.08 -10.40
CA ALA A 387 8.05 10.26 -10.28
C ALA A 387 8.67 9.26 -9.28
N ASP A 388 7.99 8.95 -8.17
CA ASP A 388 8.41 7.89 -7.24
C ASP A 388 8.43 6.52 -7.96
N VAL A 389 7.47 6.25 -8.85
CA VAL A 389 7.44 5.01 -9.67
C VAL A 389 8.68 4.94 -10.58
N VAL A 390 8.94 6.01 -11.34
CA VAL A 390 10.08 6.08 -12.27
C VAL A 390 11.41 5.94 -11.52
N LYS A 391 11.56 6.60 -10.37
CA LYS A 391 12.76 6.49 -9.51
C LYS A 391 12.95 5.08 -8.97
N ALA A 392 11.88 4.42 -8.52
CA ALA A 392 11.94 3.03 -8.08
C ALA A 392 12.39 2.10 -9.21
N ILE A 393 11.85 2.27 -10.42
CA ILE A 393 12.24 1.46 -11.57
C ILE A 393 13.72 1.70 -11.94
N ALA A 394 14.15 2.96 -11.96
CA ALA A 394 15.55 3.33 -12.19
C ALA A 394 16.51 2.76 -11.12
N LEU A 395 16.07 2.62 -9.87
CA LEU A 395 16.84 1.94 -8.81
C LEU A 395 16.86 0.41 -8.94
N GLY A 396 15.95 -0.18 -9.70
CA GLY A 396 15.96 -1.61 -10.01
C GLY A 396 14.65 -2.36 -9.81
N ALA A 397 13.52 -1.68 -9.53
CA ALA A 397 12.23 -2.36 -9.42
C ALA A 397 11.68 -2.77 -10.80
N ASP A 398 11.03 -3.93 -10.89
CA ASP A 398 10.29 -4.38 -12.07
C ASP A 398 8.85 -3.82 -12.11
N ALA A 399 8.27 -3.60 -10.94
CA ALA A 399 6.98 -2.93 -10.73
C ALA A 399 6.87 -2.36 -9.30
N VAL A 400 5.85 -1.57 -9.05
CA VAL A 400 5.56 -1.01 -7.72
C VAL A 400 4.16 -1.35 -7.23
N TYR A 401 4.01 -1.45 -5.92
CA TYR A 401 2.73 -1.52 -5.26
C TYR A 401 2.29 -0.15 -4.75
N ILE A 402 1.05 0.25 -5.08
CA ILE A 402 0.37 1.38 -4.47
C ILE A 402 -0.78 0.89 -3.57
N GLY A 403 -0.77 1.32 -2.31
CA GLY A 403 -1.87 1.07 -1.37
C GLY A 403 -2.54 2.38 -0.98
N THR A 404 -1.83 3.20 -0.20
CA THR A 404 -2.34 4.48 0.30
C THR A 404 -2.77 5.43 -0.81
N ALA A 405 -1.99 5.58 -1.88
CA ALA A 405 -2.37 6.43 -3.02
C ALA A 405 -3.69 5.96 -3.68
N ALA A 406 -3.87 4.65 -3.83
CA ALA A 406 -5.11 4.08 -4.34
C ALA A 406 -6.29 4.36 -3.39
N LEU A 407 -6.12 4.18 -2.08
CA LEU A 407 -7.17 4.51 -1.11
C LEU A 407 -7.51 6.01 -1.08
N ILE A 408 -6.53 6.89 -1.27
CA ILE A 408 -6.75 8.34 -1.42
C ILE A 408 -7.56 8.63 -2.67
N ALA A 409 -7.26 7.97 -3.80
CA ALA A 409 -8.08 8.09 -5.01
C ALA A 409 -9.54 7.66 -4.75
N LEU A 410 -9.78 6.66 -3.90
CA LEU A 410 -11.13 6.26 -3.47
C LEU A 410 -11.80 7.23 -2.48
N GLY A 411 -11.08 8.22 -1.93
CA GLY A 411 -11.59 9.23 -1.00
C GLY A 411 -11.08 9.14 0.43
N CYS A 412 -9.99 8.40 0.70
CA CYS A 412 -9.36 8.37 2.01
C CYS A 412 -8.79 9.75 2.40
N HIS A 413 -8.96 10.12 3.68
CA HIS A 413 -8.47 11.38 4.26
C HIS A 413 -7.39 11.17 5.34
N LEU A 414 -6.74 9.99 5.36
CA LEU A 414 -5.62 9.68 6.26
C LEU A 414 -5.87 9.98 7.75
N CYS A 415 -7.09 9.79 8.25
CA CYS A 415 -7.40 10.00 9.67
C CYS A 415 -6.81 8.94 10.62
N GLN A 416 -6.23 7.86 10.07
CA GLN A 416 -5.57 6.76 10.80
C GLN A 416 -6.44 6.00 11.80
N LYS A 417 -7.77 6.11 11.70
CA LYS A 417 -8.73 5.35 12.53
C LYS A 417 -9.31 4.13 11.82
N CYS A 418 -8.54 3.52 10.91
CA CYS A 418 -8.97 2.38 10.09
C CYS A 418 -9.30 1.14 10.93
N ASN A 419 -8.65 1.02 12.09
CA ASN A 419 -8.81 -0.08 13.03
C ASN A 419 -10.18 -0.05 13.73
N THR A 420 -10.85 1.10 13.85
CA THR A 420 -12.08 1.21 14.64
C THR A 420 -13.34 0.74 13.89
N GLY A 421 -13.24 0.43 12.60
CA GLY A 421 -14.39 0.12 11.75
C GLY A 421 -15.30 1.31 11.45
N LYS A 422 -14.97 2.52 11.90
CA LYS A 422 -15.81 3.74 11.79
C LYS A 422 -15.37 4.67 10.66
N CYS A 423 -15.01 4.13 9.50
CA CYS A 423 -14.59 4.93 8.36
C CYS A 423 -15.79 5.69 7.73
N ASN A 424 -15.84 7.02 7.90
CA ASN A 424 -16.92 7.86 7.35
C ASN A 424 -17.05 7.85 5.82
N TRP A 425 -16.01 7.36 5.12
CA TRP A 425 -15.93 7.31 3.66
C TRP A 425 -16.25 5.92 3.08
N GLY A 426 -16.62 4.94 3.92
CA GLY A 426 -17.00 3.60 3.45
C GLY A 426 -15.81 2.73 2.99
N ILE A 427 -14.57 3.16 3.24
CA ILE A 427 -13.36 2.45 2.80
C ILE A 427 -12.93 1.40 3.81
N ALA A 428 -12.63 1.78 5.06
CA ALA A 428 -12.08 0.88 6.09
C ALA A 428 -13.13 0.52 7.16
N THR A 429 -14.23 -0.09 6.73
CA THR A 429 -15.39 -0.42 7.57
C THR A 429 -16.13 -1.64 7.03
N GLN A 430 -16.82 -2.36 7.91
CA GLN A 430 -17.74 -3.43 7.56
C GLN A 430 -19.19 -3.11 7.98
N ASP A 431 -19.46 -1.90 8.46
CA ASP A 431 -20.83 -1.43 8.76
C ASP A 431 -21.59 -1.23 7.43
N PRO A 432 -22.69 -1.97 7.17
CA PRO A 432 -23.42 -1.90 5.92
C PRO A 432 -23.91 -0.49 5.56
N TYR A 433 -24.21 0.36 6.55
CA TYR A 433 -24.61 1.75 6.32
C TYR A 433 -23.43 2.60 5.84
N LEU A 434 -22.24 2.39 6.38
CA LEU A 434 -21.05 3.12 5.98
C LEU A 434 -20.48 2.61 4.66
N VAL A 435 -20.50 1.29 4.41
CA VAL A 435 -19.99 0.68 3.18
C VAL A 435 -20.69 1.26 1.95
N LYS A 436 -22.00 1.51 2.02
CA LYS A 436 -22.79 2.14 0.94
C LYS A 436 -22.32 3.55 0.55
N ARG A 437 -21.52 4.21 1.38
CA ARG A 437 -20.97 5.56 1.08
C ARG A 437 -19.90 5.54 0.01
N LEU A 438 -19.31 4.37 -0.26
CA LEU A 438 -18.40 4.14 -1.37
C LEU A 438 -19.14 3.37 -2.46
N ASN A 439 -19.41 4.04 -3.58
CA ASN A 439 -19.92 3.39 -4.78
C ASN A 439 -18.75 2.74 -5.55
N PRO A 440 -18.76 1.41 -5.80
CA PRO A 440 -17.66 0.70 -6.45
C PRO A 440 -17.34 1.21 -7.85
N GLU A 441 -18.33 1.58 -8.66
CA GLU A 441 -18.12 2.02 -10.05
C GLU A 441 -17.41 3.38 -10.10
N ILE A 442 -17.80 4.31 -9.23
CA ILE A 442 -17.11 5.60 -9.06
C ILE A 442 -15.70 5.38 -8.50
N GLY A 443 -15.54 4.48 -7.53
CA GLY A 443 -14.24 4.13 -6.97
C GLY A 443 -13.30 3.56 -8.02
N ALA A 444 -13.77 2.59 -8.81
CA ALA A 444 -13.05 1.99 -9.93
C ALA A 444 -12.60 3.03 -10.94
N ARG A 445 -13.52 3.88 -11.40
CA ARG A 445 -13.20 4.97 -12.34
C ARG A 445 -12.13 5.91 -11.78
N ARG A 446 -12.18 6.27 -10.50
CA ARG A 446 -11.17 7.15 -9.87
C ARG A 446 -9.80 6.47 -9.77
N ALA A 447 -9.76 5.19 -9.41
CA ALA A 447 -8.52 4.42 -9.34
C ALA A 447 -7.93 4.18 -10.75
N ALA A 448 -8.74 3.85 -11.75
CA ALA A 448 -8.31 3.70 -13.13
C ALA A 448 -7.79 5.02 -13.71
N ASN A 449 -8.45 6.15 -13.41
CA ASN A 449 -7.97 7.48 -13.81
C ASN A 449 -6.62 7.84 -13.19
N LEU A 450 -6.37 7.46 -11.93
CA LEU A 450 -5.06 7.65 -11.30
C LEU A 450 -3.98 6.89 -12.09
N ILE A 451 -4.22 5.62 -12.39
CA ILE A 451 -3.27 4.79 -13.15
C ILE A 451 -3.02 5.35 -14.54
N ARG A 452 -4.08 5.78 -15.26
CA ARG A 452 -3.94 6.40 -16.58
C ARG A 452 -3.13 7.70 -16.52
N ALA A 453 -3.44 8.58 -15.57
CA ALA A 453 -2.72 9.83 -15.39
C ALA A 453 -1.23 9.57 -15.13
N TRP A 454 -0.92 8.65 -14.22
CA TRP A 454 0.47 8.29 -13.95
C TRP A 454 1.14 7.60 -15.13
N ALA A 455 0.42 6.79 -15.91
CA ALA A 455 0.96 6.20 -17.13
C ALA A 455 1.36 7.28 -18.14
N HIS A 456 0.55 8.32 -18.32
CA HIS A 456 0.92 9.47 -19.15
C HIS A 456 2.16 10.18 -18.61
N GLU A 457 2.20 10.50 -17.31
CA GLU A 457 3.37 11.15 -16.70
C GLU A 457 4.64 10.30 -16.79
N ILE A 458 4.54 8.97 -16.64
CA ILE A 458 5.69 8.06 -16.81
C ILE A 458 6.21 8.14 -18.25
N LYS A 459 5.33 8.18 -19.26
CA LYS A 459 5.75 8.35 -20.66
C LYS A 459 6.46 9.68 -20.87
N GLU A 460 5.95 10.78 -20.32
CA GLU A 460 6.61 12.10 -20.35
C GLU A 460 8.00 12.06 -19.71
N LEU A 461 8.14 11.44 -18.54
CA LEU A 461 9.42 11.32 -17.85
C LEU A 461 10.42 10.45 -18.64
N LEU A 462 9.97 9.33 -19.20
CA LEU A 462 10.77 8.47 -20.08
C LEU A 462 11.22 9.23 -21.35
N GLY A 463 10.29 9.92 -22.01
CA GLY A 463 10.56 10.71 -23.21
C GLY A 463 11.55 11.83 -22.94
N GLY A 464 11.38 12.54 -21.82
CA GLY A 464 12.33 13.52 -21.31
C GLY A 464 13.74 12.96 -21.11
N MET A 465 13.88 11.69 -20.70
CA MET A 465 15.15 10.97 -20.60
C MET A 465 15.68 10.44 -21.95
N GLY A 466 14.91 10.53 -23.04
CA GLY A 466 15.28 9.91 -24.32
C GLY A 466 15.17 8.38 -24.29
N ILE A 467 14.28 7.84 -23.45
CA ILE A 467 14.01 6.42 -23.29
C ILE A 467 12.58 6.14 -23.75
N ASN A 468 12.35 5.15 -24.60
CA ASN A 468 11.01 4.81 -25.10
C ASN A 468 10.40 3.55 -24.45
N ALA A 469 11.15 2.81 -23.64
CA ALA A 469 10.68 1.58 -22.99
C ALA A 469 11.04 1.55 -21.50
N ILE A 470 10.07 1.21 -20.66
CA ILE A 470 10.28 1.16 -19.20
C ILE A 470 11.35 0.14 -18.79
N GLU A 471 11.48 -0.95 -19.54
CA GLU A 471 12.51 -1.98 -19.36
C GLU A 471 13.92 -1.40 -19.50
N SER A 472 14.13 -0.43 -20.41
CA SER A 472 15.43 0.24 -20.61
C SER A 472 15.82 1.16 -19.45
N LEU A 473 14.85 1.61 -18.65
CA LEU A 473 15.11 2.38 -17.43
C LEU A 473 15.50 1.48 -16.25
N ARG A 474 15.08 0.20 -16.24
CA ARG A 474 15.18 -0.67 -15.06
C ARG A 474 16.61 -0.85 -14.57
N GLY A 475 16.89 -0.34 -13.38
CA GLY A 475 18.23 -0.37 -12.79
C GLY A 475 19.24 0.57 -13.47
N ASN A 476 18.80 1.44 -14.40
CA ASN A 476 19.64 2.47 -14.99
C ASN A 476 19.76 3.67 -14.04
N ARG A 477 20.56 3.46 -12.98
CA ARG A 477 20.82 4.44 -11.93
C ARG A 477 21.56 5.70 -12.42
N LEU A 478 22.14 5.65 -13.62
CA LEU A 478 22.74 6.83 -14.27
C LEU A 478 21.71 7.91 -14.60
N MET A 479 20.43 7.57 -14.64
CA MET A 479 19.34 8.54 -14.82
C MET A 479 18.94 9.26 -13.52
N LEU A 480 19.56 8.93 -12.39
CA LEU A 480 19.27 9.54 -11.10
C LEU A 480 20.43 10.41 -10.61
N ARG A 481 20.10 11.49 -9.90
CA ARG A 481 21.05 12.34 -9.18
C ARG A 481 20.56 12.66 -7.78
N GLY A 482 21.46 12.52 -6.80
CA GLY A 482 21.19 12.80 -5.40
C GLY A 482 21.36 14.28 -5.06
N ILE A 483 20.40 14.84 -4.31
CA ILE A 483 20.44 16.21 -3.79
C ILE A 483 20.41 16.17 -2.27
N GLY A 484 21.42 16.77 -1.64
CA GLY A 484 21.54 16.81 -0.18
C GLY A 484 21.79 15.45 0.47
N LEU A 485 22.29 14.47 -0.30
CA LEU A 485 22.68 13.16 0.20
C LEU A 485 24.19 13.12 0.48
N ASN A 486 24.58 12.41 1.53
CA ASN A 486 25.99 12.19 1.85
C ASN A 486 26.59 11.04 1.00
N GLU A 487 27.91 10.90 1.02
CA GLU A 487 28.64 9.89 0.24
C GLU A 487 28.17 8.46 0.51
N LYS A 488 27.81 8.14 1.76
CA LYS A 488 27.35 6.80 2.13
C LYS A 488 25.96 6.51 1.55
N GLU A 489 25.06 7.49 1.58
CA GLU A 489 23.72 7.38 1.01
C GLU A 489 23.79 7.23 -0.51
N LEU A 490 24.59 8.06 -1.18
CA LEU A 490 24.85 7.97 -2.62
C LEU A 490 25.43 6.61 -3.00
N SER A 491 26.41 6.12 -2.24
CA SER A 491 27.04 4.81 -2.45
C SER A 491 26.05 3.65 -2.30
N ILE A 492 25.18 3.65 -1.28
CA ILE A 492 24.18 2.60 -1.09
C ILE A 492 23.14 2.63 -2.22
N LEU A 493 22.69 3.83 -2.59
CA LEU A 493 21.74 4.01 -3.69
C LEU A 493 22.36 3.67 -5.05
N GLY A 494 23.69 3.76 -5.18
CA GLY A 494 24.41 3.57 -6.44
C GLY A 494 24.13 4.70 -7.44
N ILE A 495 23.98 5.93 -6.94
CA ILE A 495 23.73 7.15 -7.75
C ILE A 495 24.81 8.19 -7.48
N LYS A 496 24.96 9.16 -8.38
CA LYS A 496 25.88 10.28 -8.23
C LYS A 496 25.22 11.51 -7.60
N ALA A 497 26.01 12.41 -7.03
CA ALA A 497 25.54 13.71 -6.58
C ALA A 497 25.10 14.59 -7.76
N ALA A 498 24.15 15.49 -7.55
CA ALA A 498 23.78 16.49 -8.55
C ALA A 498 24.99 17.38 -8.89
N GLY A 499 25.33 17.47 -10.18
CA GLY A 499 26.52 18.18 -10.68
C GLY A 499 27.62 17.26 -11.24
N GLU A 500 27.54 15.95 -11.00
CA GLU A 500 28.39 14.89 -11.59
C GLU A 500 27.66 14.03 -12.63
#